data_AF-A0AAW5DIU2-F1
#
_entry.id   AF-A0AAW5DIU2-F1
#
_cell.length_a   1.000
_cell.length_b   1.000
_cell.length_c   1.000
_cell.angle_alpha   90.00
_cell.angle_beta   90.00
_cell.angle_gamma   90.00
#
_symmetry.space_group_name_H-M   'P 1'
#
loop_
_entity.id
_entity.type
_entity.pdbx_description
1 polymer ?
#
loop_
_entity_poly.entity_id
_entity_poly.type
_entity_poly.pdbx_seq_one_letter_code
_entity_poly.pdbx_strand_id
1 'polypeptide(L)'
;MMKRLEKVFLALCAVAAVQAISVADAYASPARSLMQELDTDKDGLISLKEAVRHTGLLRNFGLIDDNEDGKLSEAELAKSKLTPGNEKLTASE
;
A
#
# COMPACT_ATOMS: atom_id res chain seq x y z
N MET A 1 -20.32 -13.59 52.23
CA MET A 1 -19.02 -14.25 52.01
C MET A 1 -19.14 -15.26 50.87
N MET A 2 -19.10 -14.87 49.59
CA MET A 2 -18.67 -15.73 48.46
C MET A 2 -18.22 -14.85 47.27
N LYS A 3 -16.91 -14.81 47.10
CA LYS A 3 -16.10 -14.03 46.14
C LYS A 3 -16.17 -14.61 44.72
N ARG A 4 -17.35 -14.64 44.08
CA ARG A 4 -17.51 -15.31 42.76
C ARG A 4 -18.15 -14.44 41.66
N LEU A 5 -18.42 -13.17 41.93
CA LEU A 5 -19.01 -12.27 40.93
C LEU A 5 -18.00 -11.29 40.30
N GLU A 6 -16.89 -10.96 40.98
CA GLU A 6 -15.84 -10.09 40.41
C GLU A 6 -14.99 -10.77 39.32
N LYS A 7 -14.93 -12.11 39.29
CA LYS A 7 -14.10 -12.84 38.31
C LYS A 7 -14.74 -12.99 36.94
N VAL A 8 -16.05 -12.78 36.83
CA VAL A 8 -16.73 -12.80 35.52
C VAL A 8 -16.61 -11.44 34.84
N PHE A 9 -16.45 -10.36 35.60
CA PHE A 9 -16.20 -9.03 35.04
C PHE A 9 -14.74 -8.84 34.56
N LEU A 10 -13.79 -9.62 35.12
CA LEU A 10 -12.38 -9.62 34.71
C LEU A 10 -12.08 -10.50 33.49
N ALA A 11 -13.11 -11.06 32.83
CA ALA A 11 -12.95 -11.94 31.67
C ALA A 11 -13.49 -11.31 30.37
N LEU A 12 -13.54 -9.98 30.26
CA LEU A 12 -14.07 -9.28 29.09
C LEU A 12 -13.10 -8.28 28.42
N CYS A 13 -11.83 -8.19 28.85
CA CYS A 13 -10.88 -7.17 28.36
C CYS A 13 -9.65 -7.67 27.60
N ALA A 14 -9.53 -8.95 27.27
CA ALA A 14 -8.47 -9.45 26.39
C ALA A 14 -9.03 -10.71 25.72
N VAL A 15 -9.43 -10.70 24.45
CA VAL A 15 -8.54 -10.55 23.31
C VAL A 15 -9.32 -9.84 22.19
N ALA A 16 -9.16 -8.52 22.11
CA ALA A 16 -9.45 -7.80 20.88
C ALA A 16 -8.28 -8.04 19.91
N ALA A 17 -8.62 -8.13 18.61
CA ALA A 17 -7.70 -8.04 17.48
C ALA A 17 -6.77 -9.24 17.23
N VAL A 18 -7.35 -10.37 16.82
CA VAL A 18 -6.77 -11.11 15.70
C VAL A 18 -7.60 -10.78 14.46
N GLN A 19 -7.43 -9.56 13.96
CA GLN A 19 -7.75 -9.26 12.56
C GLN A 19 -6.51 -9.64 11.75
N ALA A 20 -6.40 -10.94 11.47
CA ALA A 20 -5.31 -11.46 10.68
C ALA A 20 -5.69 -11.43 9.19
N ILE A 21 -4.70 -11.02 8.39
CA ILE A 21 -4.56 -11.26 6.96
C ILE A 21 -5.31 -10.24 6.09
N SER A 22 -4.75 -9.02 6.02
CA SER A 22 -4.76 -8.30 4.75
C SER A 22 -3.99 -9.16 3.75
N VAL A 23 -4.72 -9.89 2.91
CA VAL A 23 -4.17 -10.45 1.68
C VAL A 23 -3.81 -9.25 0.82
N ALA A 24 -2.56 -8.79 0.92
CA ALA A 24 -1.99 -7.90 -0.08
C ALA A 24 -1.83 -8.75 -1.33
N ASP A 25 -2.73 -8.53 -2.28
CA ASP A 25 -2.74 -9.12 -3.61
C ASP A 25 -1.32 -9.34 -4.14
N ALA A 26 -1.00 -10.60 -4.39
CA ALA A 26 0.05 -10.98 -5.31
C ALA A 26 -0.44 -10.77 -6.75
N TYR A 27 -0.86 -9.55 -7.10
CA TYR A 27 -0.77 -9.13 -8.48
C TYR A 27 0.69 -8.76 -8.68
N ALA A 28 1.36 -9.42 -9.64
CA ALA A 28 2.56 -8.88 -10.26
C ALA A 28 2.15 -7.57 -10.96
N SER A 29 1.92 -6.55 -10.14
CA SER A 29 1.40 -5.28 -10.59
C SER A 29 2.54 -4.62 -11.34
N PRO A 30 2.30 -4.04 -12.52
CA PRO A 30 3.28 -3.20 -13.20
C PRO A 30 3.89 -2.11 -12.28
N ALA A 31 3.22 -1.75 -11.18
CA ALA A 31 3.78 -0.95 -10.09
C ALA A 31 5.05 -1.55 -9.47
N ARG A 32 5.06 -2.87 -9.24
CA ARG A 32 6.21 -3.59 -8.68
C ARG A 32 7.40 -3.60 -9.65
N SER A 33 7.15 -3.74 -10.95
CA SER A 33 8.21 -3.64 -11.97
C SER A 33 8.81 -2.23 -12.03
N LEU A 34 7.97 -1.19 -11.95
CA LEU A 34 8.43 0.20 -11.88
C LEU A 34 9.23 0.46 -10.59
N MET A 35 8.77 -0.07 -9.45
CA MET A 35 9.53 0.00 -8.21
C MET A 35 10.88 -0.69 -8.35
N GLN A 36 10.94 -1.91 -8.87
CA GLN A 36 12.23 -2.60 -9.05
C GLN A 36 13.21 -1.86 -9.97
N GLU A 37 12.71 -1.06 -10.91
CA GLU A 37 13.54 -0.27 -11.83
C GLU A 37 14.01 1.06 -11.22
N LEU A 38 13.17 1.71 -10.42
CA LEU A 38 13.39 3.08 -9.94
C LEU A 38 13.84 3.15 -8.47
N ASP A 39 13.33 2.28 -7.60
CA ASP A 39 13.69 2.12 -6.19
C ASP A 39 15.14 1.61 -6.09
N THR A 40 16.07 2.56 -6.15
CA THR A 40 17.50 2.32 -6.18
C THR A 40 18.01 2.04 -4.78
N ASP A 41 17.40 2.70 -3.79
CA ASP A 41 17.74 2.59 -2.38
C ASP A 41 17.07 1.37 -1.71
N LYS A 42 16.11 0.72 -2.38
CA LYS A 42 15.36 -0.48 -1.96
C LYS A 42 14.60 -0.27 -0.66
N ASP A 43 14.07 0.94 -0.45
CA ASP A 43 13.25 1.26 0.72
C ASP A 43 11.77 0.88 0.52
N GLY A 44 11.41 0.41 -0.69
CA GLY A 44 10.04 0.06 -1.05
C GLY A 44 9.17 1.28 -1.36
N LEU A 45 9.79 2.42 -1.66
CA LEU A 45 9.14 3.68 -2.05
C LEU A 45 9.92 4.28 -3.23
N ILE A 46 9.27 5.12 -4.05
CA ILE A 46 9.97 5.90 -5.08
C ILE A 46 10.00 7.35 -4.63
N SER A 47 11.17 7.84 -4.24
CA SER A 47 11.36 9.25 -3.91
C SER A 47 11.35 10.13 -5.15
N LEU A 48 11.16 11.44 -4.98
CA LEU A 48 11.27 12.41 -6.07
C LEU A 48 12.61 12.28 -6.83
N LYS A 49 13.71 11.99 -6.10
CA LYS A 49 15.06 11.83 -6.68
C LYS A 49 15.15 10.59 -7.59
N GLU A 50 14.40 9.54 -7.28
CA GLU A 50 14.33 8.36 -8.12
C GLU A 50 13.35 8.58 -9.28
N ALA A 51 12.23 9.25 -9.02
CA ALA A 51 11.23 9.60 -10.02
C ALA A 51 11.77 10.54 -11.12
N VAL A 52 12.75 11.42 -10.84
CA VAL A 52 13.36 12.27 -11.89
C VAL A 52 14.07 11.47 -12.97
N ARG A 53 14.43 10.20 -12.72
CA ARG A 53 15.00 9.30 -13.73
C ARG A 53 13.97 8.86 -14.75
N HIS A 54 12.68 9.05 -14.46
CA HIS A 54 11.56 8.65 -15.31
C HIS A 54 10.61 9.84 -15.56
N THR A 55 10.77 10.50 -16.71
CA THR A 55 10.05 11.73 -17.06
C THR A 55 8.52 11.59 -17.03
N GLY A 56 8.01 10.41 -17.38
CA GLY A 56 6.58 10.11 -17.34
C GLY A 56 6.03 9.94 -15.92
N LEU A 57 6.85 9.43 -15.00
CA LEU A 57 6.47 9.29 -13.59
C LEU A 57 6.53 10.66 -12.92
N LEU A 58 7.62 11.40 -13.13
CA LEU A 58 7.82 12.73 -12.56
C LEU A 58 6.67 13.70 -12.92
N ARG A 59 6.20 13.68 -14.18
CA ARG A 59 5.09 14.55 -14.63
C ARG A 59 3.82 14.33 -13.83
N ASN A 60 3.60 13.09 -13.42
CA ASN A 60 2.38 12.68 -12.73
C ASN A 60 2.65 12.39 -11.26
N PHE A 61 3.84 12.68 -10.74
CA PHE A 61 4.23 12.33 -9.39
C PHE A 61 3.22 12.87 -8.37
N GLY A 62 2.92 14.17 -8.44
CA GLY A 62 1.91 14.79 -7.59
C GLY A 62 0.46 14.40 -7.89
N LEU A 63 0.18 13.63 -8.94
CA LEU A 63 -1.14 13.01 -9.17
C LEU A 63 -1.24 11.61 -8.56
N ILE A 64 -0.10 10.99 -8.24
CA ILE A 64 -0.01 9.64 -7.69
C ILE A 64 0.23 9.68 -6.18
N ASP A 65 1.02 10.66 -5.73
CA ASP A 65 1.29 11.00 -4.33
C ASP A 65 0.00 11.54 -3.68
N ASP A 66 -0.85 10.61 -3.24
CA ASP A 66 -2.19 10.89 -2.70
C ASP A 66 -2.10 11.40 -1.26
N ASN A 67 -1.06 10.96 -0.53
CA ASN A 67 -0.78 11.39 0.82
C ASN A 67 0.14 12.63 0.91
N GLU A 68 0.62 13.14 -0.23
CA GLU A 68 1.51 14.30 -0.37
C GLU A 68 2.78 14.20 0.50
N ASP A 69 3.33 12.99 0.67
CA ASP A 69 4.51 12.76 1.49
C ASP A 69 5.83 12.94 0.72
N GLY A 70 5.74 13.20 -0.60
CA GLY A 70 6.89 13.40 -1.47
C GLY A 70 7.57 12.09 -1.90
N LYS A 71 6.89 10.96 -1.73
CA LYS A 71 7.31 9.61 -2.15
C LYS A 71 6.10 8.88 -2.74
N LEU A 72 6.37 7.88 -3.58
CA LEU A 72 5.31 7.02 -4.14
C LEU A 72 5.45 5.62 -3.57
N SER A 73 4.40 5.16 -2.89
CA SER A 73 4.30 3.79 -2.41
C SER A 73 3.83 2.82 -3.51
N GLU A 74 4.01 1.51 -3.29
CA GLU A 74 3.56 0.48 -4.22
C GLU A 74 2.05 0.59 -4.47
N ALA A 75 1.31 0.89 -3.39
CA ALA A 75 -0.13 1.04 -3.42
C ALA A 75 -0.58 2.23 -4.28
N GLU A 76 0.13 3.37 -4.19
CA GLU A 76 -0.16 4.56 -4.98
C GLU A 76 0.17 4.34 -6.46
N LEU A 77 1.33 3.74 -6.74
CA LEU A 77 1.71 3.36 -8.10
C LEU A 77 0.70 2.37 -8.72
N ALA A 78 0.21 1.41 -7.92
CA ALA A 78 -0.79 0.43 -8.36
C ALA A 78 -2.16 1.06 -8.62
N LYS A 79 -2.53 2.11 -7.87
CA LYS A 79 -3.74 2.91 -8.15
C LYS A 79 -3.58 3.78 -9.39
N SER A 80 -2.35 4.15 -9.76
CA SER A 80 -2.09 5.03 -10.90
C SER A 80 -2.29 4.33 -12.26
N LYS A 81 -2.92 5.04 -13.20
CA LYS A 81 -3.11 4.59 -14.60
C LYS A 81 -1.83 4.64 -15.46
N LEU A 82 -0.67 4.96 -14.88
CA LEU A 82 0.59 5.13 -15.62
C LEU A 82 1.39 3.84 -15.74
N THR A 83 0.86 2.76 -15.20
CA THR A 83 1.47 1.46 -15.33
C THR A 83 1.27 0.95 -16.76
N PRO A 84 2.34 0.68 -17.53
CA PRO A 84 2.24 0.31 -18.95
C PRO A 84 1.65 -1.11 -19.21
N GLY A 85 0.79 -1.62 -18.34
CA GLY A 85 0.24 -2.97 -18.40
C GLY A 85 -1.21 -3.14 -17.95
N ASN A 86 -1.97 -2.09 -17.67
CA ASN A 86 -3.34 -2.18 -17.13
C ASN A 86 -4.48 -1.75 -18.06
N GLU A 87 -4.28 -1.75 -19.39
CA GLU A 87 -5.37 -1.51 -20.36
C GLU A 87 -6.46 -2.62 -20.36
N LYS A 88 -6.33 -3.70 -19.58
CA LYS A 88 -7.23 -4.87 -19.66
C LYS A 88 -8.08 -5.20 -18.42
N LEU A 89 -8.31 -4.28 -17.47
CA LEU A 89 -9.17 -4.57 -16.30
C LEU A 89 -10.28 -3.54 -16.00
N THR A 90 -10.51 -2.56 -16.86
CA THR A 90 -11.70 -1.68 -16.76
C THR A 90 -12.74 -1.97 -17.84
N ALA A 91 -12.89 -3.24 -18.22
CA ALA A 91 -13.98 -3.73 -19.08
C ALA A 91 -14.84 -4.71 -18.29
N SER A 92 -15.60 -4.19 -17.34
CA SER A 92 -16.73 -4.88 -16.71
C SER A 92 -17.66 -3.82 -16.13
N GLU A 93 -18.47 -3.25 -17.01
CA GLU A 93 -19.81 -2.77 -16.71
C GLU A 93 -20.82 -3.67 -17.42
#